data_AF-A0AAX3WHK9-F1
#
_entry.id   AF-A0AAX3WHK9-F1
#
_cell.length_a   1.000
_cell.length_b   1.000
_cell.length_c   1.000
_cell.angle_alpha   90.00
_cell.angle_beta   90.00
_cell.angle_gamma   90.00
#
_symmetry.space_group_name_H-M   'P 1'
#
loop_
_entity.id
_entity.type
_entity.pdbx_description
1 polymer ?
#
loop_
_entity_poly.entity_id
_entity_poly.type
_entity_poly.pdbx_seq_one_letter_code
_entity_poly.pdbx_strand_id
1 'polypeptide(L)'
;MSAFVPPPSRRVLTTLLGEVAQSTDIEPGNGTTPVERALRELLDALTAHEAALTGLDRLEDTVVAAYGYPRVPLPADPAWPGLAYAADATTIERRLGQSLHARRLTAELRRRQAVVREAAAAAGLPAARAREAVTARALGAAGATLLIAPCQTMRDLRLKLAVVIAAGEAGPDDATTFPWWCLRVLAVEISPLSSWLEPRA
;
A
#
# COMPACT_ATOMS: atom_id res chain seq x y z
N MET A 1 -13.15 17.62 -1.21
CA MET A 1 -12.06 16.90 -0.51
C MET A 1 -11.89 15.57 -1.21
N SER A 2 -10.73 15.27 -1.80
CA SER A 2 -10.49 13.97 -2.45
C SER A 2 -10.35 12.92 -1.36
N ALA A 3 -11.29 11.99 -1.27
CA ALA A 3 -11.27 10.95 -0.26
C ALA A 3 -10.23 9.89 -0.65
N PHE A 4 -9.20 9.73 0.17
CA PHE A 4 -8.18 8.71 -0.03
C PHE A 4 -8.76 7.34 0.35
N VAL A 5 -8.74 6.38 -0.59
CA VAL A 5 -9.03 4.96 -0.31
C VAL A 5 -7.69 4.28 -0.02
N PRO A 6 -7.51 3.63 1.14
CA PRO A 6 -6.32 2.82 1.37
C PRO A 6 -6.25 1.66 0.36
N PRO A 7 -5.05 1.25 -0.08
CA PRO A 7 -4.91 0.17 -1.06
C PRO A 7 -5.43 -1.16 -0.49
N PRO A 8 -6.26 -1.91 -1.23
CA PRO A 8 -6.77 -3.20 -0.78
C PRO A 8 -5.69 -4.29 -0.76
N SER A 9 -5.72 -5.12 0.28
CA SER A 9 -4.96 -6.37 0.35
C SER A 9 -5.47 -7.35 -0.70
N ARG A 10 -4.63 -7.72 -1.68
CA ARG A 10 -4.98 -8.68 -2.73
C ARG A 10 -5.42 -10.03 -2.18
N ARG A 11 -4.76 -10.53 -1.13
CA ARG A 11 -5.10 -11.81 -0.51
C ARG A 11 -6.51 -11.79 0.08
N VAL A 12 -6.85 -10.73 0.82
CA VAL A 12 -8.18 -10.57 1.42
C VAL A 12 -9.22 -10.38 0.32
N LEU A 13 -8.94 -9.49 -0.64
CA LEU A 13 -9.85 -9.20 -1.75
C LEU A 13 -10.16 -10.45 -2.58
N THR A 14 -9.16 -11.24 -2.97
CA THR A 14 -9.37 -12.48 -3.75
C THR A 14 -10.20 -13.51 -3.00
N THR A 15 -10.01 -13.63 -1.68
CA THR A 15 -10.82 -14.51 -0.82
C THR A 15 -12.28 -14.07 -0.82
N LEU A 16 -12.53 -12.79 -0.51
CA LEU A 16 -13.88 -12.23 -0.44
C LEU A 16 -14.60 -12.24 -1.81
N LEU A 17 -13.89 -11.98 -2.91
CA LEU A 17 -14.46 -12.09 -4.25
C LEU A 17 -14.85 -13.53 -4.59
N GLY A 18 -14.09 -14.53 -4.12
CA GLY A 18 -14.44 -15.94 -4.25
C GLY A 18 -15.75 -16.28 -3.52
N GLU A 19 -15.93 -15.77 -2.30
CA GLU A 19 -17.17 -15.93 -1.52
C GLU A 19 -18.37 -15.25 -2.19
N VAL A 20 -18.20 -14.02 -2.69
CA VAL A 20 -19.26 -13.30 -3.42
C VAL A 20 -19.64 -14.03 -4.72
N ALA A 21 -18.69 -14.67 -5.40
CA ALA A 21 -18.96 -15.44 -6.61
C ALA A 21 -19.73 -16.75 -6.35
N GLN A 22 -19.55 -17.37 -5.17
CA GLN A 22 -20.21 -18.61 -4.78
C GLN A 22 -21.62 -18.39 -4.20
N SER A 23 -21.98 -17.15 -3.87
CA SER A 23 -23.30 -16.81 -3.35
C SER A 23 -24.39 -16.95 -4.42
N THR A 24 -25.44 -17.72 -4.12
CA THR A 24 -26.55 -18.04 -5.02
C THR A 24 -27.72 -17.04 -4.98
N ASP A 25 -27.56 -15.87 -4.34
CA ASP A 25 -28.62 -14.87 -4.32
C ASP A 25 -28.81 -14.24 -5.71
N ILE A 26 -30.00 -14.41 -6.27
CA ILE A 26 -30.37 -14.14 -7.66
C ILE A 26 -30.59 -12.63 -7.90
N GLU A 27 -29.96 -12.07 -8.94
CA GLU A 27 -30.66 -11.49 -10.10
C GLU A 27 -29.71 -11.43 -11.33
N PRO A 28 -30.11 -11.99 -12.48
CA PRO A 28 -29.37 -11.85 -13.74
C PRO A 28 -29.64 -10.46 -14.35
N GLY A 29 -28.82 -9.49 -13.95
CA GLY A 29 -28.66 -8.27 -14.75
C GLY A 29 -27.89 -8.64 -16.03
N ASN A 30 -28.52 -8.48 -17.20
CA ASN A 30 -27.99 -8.88 -18.51
C ASN A 30 -26.83 -7.98 -19.03
N GLY A 31 -26.04 -7.37 -18.14
CA GLY A 31 -24.92 -6.52 -18.48
C GLY A 31 -23.99 -6.26 -17.30
N THR A 32 -22.72 -5.98 -17.58
CA THR A 32 -21.73 -5.60 -16.55
C THR A 32 -22.18 -4.33 -15.83
N THR A 33 -22.48 -4.44 -14.54
CA THR A 33 -22.92 -3.30 -13.72
C THR A 33 -21.82 -2.22 -13.67
N PRO A 34 -22.14 -0.95 -13.37
CA PRO A 34 -21.14 0.08 -13.13
C PRO A 34 -20.10 -0.33 -12.08
N VAL A 35 -20.52 -1.04 -11.03
CA VAL A 35 -19.65 -1.54 -9.96
C VAL A 35 -18.74 -2.65 -10.46
N GLU A 36 -19.23 -3.61 -11.24
CA GLU A 36 -18.40 -4.67 -11.82
C GLU A 36 -17.34 -4.12 -12.80
N ARG A 37 -17.68 -3.08 -13.56
CA ARG A 37 -16.71 -2.38 -14.44
C ARG A 37 -15.63 -1.69 -13.62
N ALA A 38 -16.03 -0.93 -12.59
CA ALA A 38 -15.08 -0.26 -11.71
C ALA A 38 -14.23 -1.24 -10.89
N LEU A 39 -14.76 -2.42 -10.56
CA LEU A 39 -14.01 -3.49 -9.91
C LEU A 39 -12.92 -4.05 -10.82
N ARG A 40 -13.19 -4.21 -12.11
CA ARG A 40 -12.17 -4.62 -13.08
C ARG A 40 -11.04 -3.58 -13.15
N GLU A 41 -11.39 -2.30 -13.24
CA GLU A 41 -10.42 -1.20 -13.24
C GLU A 41 -9.58 -1.18 -11.95
N LEU A 42 -10.19 -1.43 -10.79
CA LEU A 42 -9.49 -1.57 -9.52
C LEU A 42 -8.50 -2.74 -9.52
N LEU A 43 -8.92 -3.91 -10.01
CA LEU A 43 -8.08 -5.11 -10.05
C LEU A 43 -6.90 -4.96 -11.03
N ASP A 44 -7.12 -4.28 -12.15
CA ASP A 44 -6.07 -3.94 -13.10
C ASP A 44 -5.07 -2.94 -12.48
N ALA A 45 -5.56 -1.91 -11.79
CA ALA A 45 -4.73 -0.95 -11.07
C ALA A 45 -3.94 -1.59 -9.93
N LEU A 46 -4.55 -2.52 -9.20
CA LEU A 46 -3.88 -3.30 -8.14
C LEU A 46 -2.75 -4.14 -8.71
N THR A 47 -3.01 -4.86 -9.81
CA THR A 47 -1.99 -5.67 -10.49
C THR A 47 -0.84 -4.82 -11.01
N ALA A 48 -1.13 -3.64 -11.56
CA ALA A 48 -0.10 -2.70 -12.01
C ALA A 48 0.75 -2.17 -10.84
N HIS A 49 0.12 -1.89 -9.70
CA HIS A 49 0.82 -1.41 -8.51
C HIS A 49 1.73 -2.47 -7.90
N GLU A 50 1.25 -3.72 -7.75
CA GLU A 50 2.07 -4.84 -7.27
C GLU A 50 3.25 -5.13 -8.21
N ALA A 51 3.05 -5.03 -9.52
CA ALA A 51 4.12 -5.17 -10.49
C ALA A 51 5.17 -4.05 -10.35
N ALA A 52 4.74 -2.82 -10.03
CA ALA A 52 5.64 -1.71 -9.75
C ALA A 52 6.46 -1.92 -8.47
N LEU A 53 5.82 -2.38 -7.38
CA LEU A 53 6.49 -2.73 -6.12
C LEU A 53 7.51 -3.85 -6.34
N THR A 54 7.11 -4.93 -7.01
CA THR A 54 8.01 -6.05 -7.33
C THR A 54 9.21 -5.59 -8.17
N GLY A 55 8.99 -4.66 -9.10
CA GLY A 55 10.06 -4.06 -9.89
C GLY A 55 11.03 -3.22 -9.04
N LEU A 56 10.50 -2.46 -8.08
CA LEU A 56 11.27 -1.66 -7.14
C LEU A 56 12.11 -2.54 -6.21
N ASP A 57 11.52 -3.58 -5.62
CA ASP A 57 12.20 -4.54 -4.74
C ASP A 57 13.39 -5.19 -5.45
N ARG A 58 13.20 -5.64 -6.70
CA ARG A 58 14.29 -6.23 -7.50
C ARG A 58 15.44 -5.25 -7.75
N LEU A 59 15.13 -3.97 -7.98
CA LEU A 59 16.15 -2.95 -8.18
C LEU A 59 16.89 -2.65 -6.87
N GLU A 60 16.17 -2.58 -5.74
CA GLU A 60 16.78 -2.40 -4.42
C GLU A 60 17.68 -3.58 -4.06
N ASP A 61 17.23 -4.81 -4.28
CA ASP A 61 18.01 -6.03 -4.10
C ASP A 61 19.26 -6.05 -4.98
N THR A 62 19.15 -5.62 -6.24
CA THR A 62 20.29 -5.56 -7.16
C THR A 62 21.34 -4.56 -6.67
N VAL A 63 20.92 -3.38 -6.23
CA VAL A 63 21.83 -2.36 -5.69
C VAL A 63 22.48 -2.84 -4.39
N VAL A 64 21.71 -3.45 -3.49
CA VAL A 64 22.23 -3.99 -2.22
C VAL A 64 23.17 -5.16 -2.46
N ALA A 65 22.88 -6.05 -3.41
CA ALA A 65 23.77 -7.17 -3.74
C ALA A 65 25.11 -6.69 -4.31
N ALA A 66 25.12 -5.63 -5.13
CA ALA A 66 26.32 -5.11 -5.76
C ALA A 66 27.17 -4.21 -4.83
N TYR A 67 26.53 -3.39 -4.00
CA TYR A 67 27.23 -2.34 -3.22
C TYR A 67 27.13 -2.53 -1.70
N GLY A 68 26.33 -3.49 -1.24
CA GLY A 68 26.00 -3.68 0.17
C GLY A 68 25.13 -2.55 0.73
N TYR A 69 24.78 -2.67 2.01
CA TYR A 69 24.13 -1.58 2.72
C TYR A 69 25.13 -0.44 2.99
N PRO A 70 24.75 0.84 2.77
CA PRO A 70 25.63 1.99 3.01
C PRO A 70 25.76 2.30 4.50
N ARG A 71 26.42 1.40 5.23
CA ARG A 71 26.70 1.46 6.66
C ARG A 71 28.19 1.35 6.93
N VAL A 72 28.64 1.89 8.06
CA VAL A 72 30.03 1.82 8.51
C VAL A 72 30.14 1.00 9.79
N PRO A 73 31.18 0.16 9.93
CA PRO A 73 31.39 -0.57 11.17
C PRO A 73 31.70 0.41 12.31
N LEU A 74 31.11 0.16 13.47
CA LEU A 74 31.43 0.87 14.70
C LEU A 74 32.46 0.08 15.50
N PRO A 75 33.30 0.76 16.30
CA PRO A 75 34.14 0.07 17.28
C PRO A 75 33.27 -0.75 18.23
N ALA A 76 33.70 -1.97 18.53
CA ALA A 76 33.08 -2.75 19.58
C ALA A 76 33.21 -1.99 20.90
N ASP A 77 32.10 -1.82 21.62
CA ASP A 77 32.19 -1.38 23.01
C ASP A 77 31.23 -2.18 23.89
N PRO A 78 31.69 -2.61 25.08
CA PRO A 78 30.96 -3.56 25.92
C PRO A 78 29.67 -2.99 26.54
N ALA A 79 29.53 -1.67 26.60
CA ALA A 79 28.35 -1.01 27.14
C ALA A 79 27.17 -1.01 26.15
N TRP A 80 27.42 -1.28 24.86
CA TRP A 80 26.36 -1.42 23.85
C TRP A 80 26.58 -2.68 23.00
N PRO A 81 26.31 -3.87 23.58
CA PRO A 81 26.41 -5.12 22.85
C PRO A 81 25.38 -5.15 21.71
N GLY A 82 25.84 -5.49 20.50
CA GLY A 82 24.99 -5.69 19.32
C GLY A 82 24.99 -4.55 18.29
N LEU A 83 25.47 -3.35 18.62
CA LEU A 83 25.54 -2.23 17.66
C LEU A 83 26.84 -2.28 16.85
N ALA A 84 26.90 -3.17 15.85
CA ALA A 84 28.11 -3.38 15.04
C ALA A 84 28.30 -2.36 13.90
N TYR A 85 27.22 -1.68 13.47
CA TYR A 85 27.25 -0.77 12.34
C TYR A 85 26.41 0.49 12.57
N ALA A 86 26.79 1.59 11.95
CA ALA A 86 25.99 2.81 11.84
C ALA A 86 25.57 3.05 10.39
N ALA A 87 24.28 3.34 10.18
CA ALA A 87 23.71 3.74 8.89
C ALA A 87 23.48 5.25 8.80
N ASP A 88 23.63 5.98 9.90
CA ASP A 88 23.39 7.42 10.01
C ASP A 88 24.43 8.09 10.93
N ALA A 89 24.58 9.41 10.77
CA ALA A 89 25.57 10.19 11.51
C ALA A 89 25.24 10.34 13.00
N THR A 90 23.94 10.34 13.37
CA THR A 90 23.49 10.48 14.75
C THR A 90 23.90 9.25 15.58
N THR A 91 23.82 8.07 14.99
CA THR A 91 24.30 6.82 15.61
C THR A 91 25.81 6.86 15.83
N ILE A 92 26.59 7.39 14.88
CA ILE A 92 28.05 7.58 15.03
C ILE A 92 28.35 8.56 16.16
N GLU A 93 27.70 9.73 16.17
CA GLU A 93 27.91 10.78 17.18
C GLU A 93 27.53 10.30 18.58
N ARG A 94 26.39 9.61 18.72
CA ARG A 94 25.97 9.02 20.00
C ARG A 94 27.00 8.03 20.54
N ARG A 95 27.65 7.28 19.65
CA ARG A 95 28.61 6.24 20.04
C ARG A 95 30.01 6.78 20.34
N LEU A 96 30.45 7.79 19.58
CA LEU A 96 31.85 8.22 19.55
C LEU A 96 32.06 9.70 19.88
N GLY A 97 30.98 10.42 20.23
CA GLY A 97 30.96 11.85 20.48
C GLY A 97 31.45 12.66 19.28
N GLN A 98 32.03 13.83 19.56
CA GLN A 98 32.54 14.76 18.54
C GLN A 98 34.03 14.54 18.20
N SER A 99 34.50 13.30 18.31
CA SER A 99 35.90 12.95 18.08
C SER A 99 36.31 13.06 16.60
N LEU A 100 37.62 13.18 16.34
CA LEU A 100 38.17 13.10 14.98
C LEU A 100 37.82 11.76 14.30
N HIS A 101 37.75 10.67 15.07
CA HIS A 101 37.35 9.36 14.56
C HIS A 101 35.87 9.35 14.10
N ALA A 102 34.96 9.92 14.89
CA ALA A 102 33.55 10.09 14.51
C ALA A 102 33.39 10.91 13.22
N ARG A 103 34.17 11.98 13.06
CA ARG A 103 34.19 12.79 11.82
C ARG A 103 34.64 11.97 10.61
N ARG A 104 35.69 11.16 10.76
CA ARG A 104 36.18 10.26 9.69
C ARG A 104 35.14 9.23 9.29
N LEU A 105 34.50 8.56 10.26
CA LEU A 105 33.44 7.58 9.98
C LEU A 105 32.21 8.22 9.34
N THR A 106 31.83 9.43 9.78
CA THR A 106 30.75 10.18 9.14
C THR A 106 31.06 10.53 7.68
N ALA A 107 32.31 10.93 7.39
CA ALA A 107 32.74 11.20 6.02
C ALA A 107 32.72 9.94 5.15
N GLU A 108 33.19 8.81 5.68
CA GLU A 108 33.15 7.52 4.98
C GLU A 108 31.70 7.03 4.75
N LEU A 109 30.82 7.19 5.75
CA LEU A 109 29.40 6.88 5.60
C LEU A 109 28.78 7.69 4.46
N ARG A 110 29.04 9.01 4.41
CA ARG A 110 28.55 9.87 3.33
C ARG A 110 29.09 9.44 1.96
N ARG A 111 30.37 9.02 1.88
CA ARG A 111 30.97 8.51 0.66
C ARG A 111 30.26 7.24 0.18
N ARG A 112 30.03 6.26 1.07
CA ARG A 112 29.30 5.02 0.74
C ARG A 112 27.87 5.31 0.32
N GLN A 113 27.18 6.19 1.04
CA GLN A 113 25.82 6.63 0.69
C GLN A 113 25.77 7.31 -0.67
N ALA A 114 26.77 8.13 -1.03
CA ALA A 114 26.85 8.76 -2.35
C ALA A 114 27.01 7.70 -3.46
N VAL A 115 27.93 6.75 -3.29
CA VAL A 115 28.13 5.65 -4.25
C VAL A 115 26.85 4.83 -4.43
N VAL A 116 26.18 4.45 -3.34
CA VAL A 116 24.91 3.70 -3.42
C VAL A 116 23.79 4.53 -4.05
N ARG A 117 23.72 5.84 -3.79
CA ARG A 117 22.73 6.73 -4.43
C ARG A 117 22.97 6.86 -5.94
N GLU A 118 24.23 7.01 -6.35
CA GLU A 118 24.60 7.06 -7.76
C GLU A 118 24.28 5.73 -8.46
N ALA A 119 24.61 4.61 -7.82
CA ALA A 119 24.26 3.27 -8.31
C ALA A 119 22.74 3.07 -8.42
N ALA A 120 21.98 3.48 -7.41
CA ALA A 120 20.52 3.43 -7.45
C ALA A 120 19.94 4.31 -8.56
N ALA A 121 20.50 5.50 -8.77
CA ALA A 121 20.10 6.38 -9.88
C ALA A 121 20.39 5.72 -11.24
N ALA A 122 21.58 5.14 -11.42
CA ALA A 122 21.97 4.43 -12.63
C ALA A 122 21.12 3.17 -12.89
N ALA A 123 20.70 2.48 -11.83
CA ALA A 123 19.79 1.34 -11.90
C ALA A 123 18.33 1.75 -12.19
N GLY A 124 18.02 3.05 -12.24
CA GLY A 124 16.67 3.55 -12.53
C GLY A 124 15.71 3.56 -11.33
N LEU A 125 16.23 3.42 -10.10
CA LEU A 125 15.44 3.37 -8.87
C LEU A 125 14.55 4.62 -8.65
N PRO A 126 14.99 5.85 -8.96
CA PRO A 126 14.12 7.03 -8.92
C PRO A 126 12.93 6.94 -9.88
N ALA A 127 13.14 6.43 -11.09
CA ALA A 127 12.07 6.26 -12.08
C ALA A 127 11.09 5.16 -11.65
N ALA A 128 11.60 4.07 -11.08
CA ALA A 128 10.77 3.00 -10.52
C ALA A 128 9.90 3.51 -9.36
N ARG A 129 10.45 4.32 -8.44
CA ARG A 129 9.68 5.00 -7.38
C ARG A 129 8.62 5.95 -7.93
N ALA A 130 8.95 6.72 -8.96
CA ALA A 130 7.96 7.57 -9.61
C ALA A 130 6.82 6.75 -10.23
N ARG A 131 7.13 5.60 -10.84
CA ARG A 131 6.13 4.67 -11.38
C ARG A 131 5.26 4.06 -10.29
N GLU A 132 5.87 3.60 -9.19
CA GLU A 132 5.15 3.11 -8.01
C GLU A 132 4.15 4.17 -7.53
N ALA A 133 4.59 5.41 -7.32
CA ALA A 133 3.73 6.50 -6.86
C ALA A 133 2.58 6.80 -7.84
N VAL A 134 2.81 6.70 -9.16
CA VAL A 134 1.75 6.83 -10.17
C VAL A 134 0.74 5.69 -10.06
N THR A 135 1.21 4.44 -9.95
CA THR A 135 0.33 3.27 -9.80
C THR A 135 -0.45 3.28 -8.47
N ALA A 136 0.16 3.75 -7.37
CA ALA A 136 -0.50 3.91 -6.08
C ALA A 136 -1.65 4.93 -6.16
N ARG A 137 -1.43 6.06 -6.84
CA ARG A 137 -2.48 7.06 -7.08
C ARG A 137 -3.59 6.51 -7.98
N ALA A 138 -3.24 5.77 -9.03
CA ALA A 138 -4.22 5.13 -9.91
C ALA A 138 -5.07 4.10 -9.16
N LEU A 139 -4.46 3.30 -8.28
CA LEU A 139 -5.14 2.35 -7.41
C LEU A 139 -6.12 3.06 -6.47
N GLY A 140 -5.69 4.13 -5.80
CA GLY A 140 -6.57 4.94 -4.94
C GLY A 140 -7.73 5.57 -5.71
N ALA A 141 -7.48 6.07 -6.93
CA ALA A 141 -8.51 6.63 -7.80
C ALA A 141 -9.52 5.57 -8.25
N ALA A 142 -9.06 4.38 -8.66
CA ALA A 142 -9.93 3.27 -9.03
C ALA A 142 -10.78 2.80 -7.85
N GLY A 143 -10.23 2.77 -6.63
CA GLY A 143 -10.98 2.51 -5.42
C GLY A 143 -12.09 3.53 -5.19
N ALA A 144 -11.79 4.82 -5.39
CA ALA A 144 -12.78 5.88 -5.23
C ALA A 144 -13.90 5.75 -6.29
N THR A 145 -13.54 5.51 -7.55
CA THR A 145 -14.48 5.26 -8.66
C THR A 145 -15.40 4.09 -8.35
N LEU A 146 -14.86 2.98 -7.82
CA LEU A 146 -15.66 1.82 -7.42
C LEU A 146 -16.68 2.17 -6.34
N LEU A 147 -16.27 2.94 -5.33
CA LEU A 147 -17.14 3.25 -4.20
C LEU A 147 -18.26 4.21 -4.57
N ILE A 148 -18.03 5.15 -5.49
CA ILE A 148 -19.06 6.07 -5.97
C ILE A 148 -19.94 5.48 -7.09
N ALA A 149 -19.51 4.39 -7.74
CA ALA A 149 -20.28 3.77 -8.81
C ALA A 149 -21.63 3.27 -8.27
N PRO A 150 -22.77 3.61 -8.87
CA PRO A 150 -24.08 3.29 -8.28
C PRO A 150 -24.30 1.78 -8.23
N CYS A 151 -24.67 1.27 -7.05
CA CYS A 151 -25.14 -0.11 -6.91
C CYS A 151 -26.48 -0.30 -7.63
N GLN A 152 -26.58 -1.36 -8.43
CA GLN A 152 -27.81 -1.78 -9.10
C GLN A 152 -28.35 -3.08 -8.49
N THR A 153 -27.50 -3.83 -7.80
CA THR A 153 -27.82 -5.14 -7.23
C THR A 153 -27.26 -5.31 -5.81
N MET A 154 -27.78 -6.29 -5.07
CA MET A 154 -27.19 -6.70 -3.78
C MET A 154 -25.75 -7.22 -3.95
N ARG A 155 -25.46 -7.85 -5.10
CA ARG A 155 -24.11 -8.27 -5.48
C ARG A 155 -23.15 -7.09 -5.55
N ASP A 156 -23.56 -5.97 -6.16
CA ASP A 156 -22.74 -4.75 -6.22
C ASP A 156 -22.37 -4.23 -4.82
N LEU A 157 -23.34 -4.21 -3.89
CA LEU A 157 -23.11 -3.81 -2.52
C LEU A 157 -22.08 -4.73 -1.82
N ARG A 158 -22.21 -6.05 -2.02
CA ARG A 158 -21.25 -7.03 -1.50
C ARG A 158 -19.84 -6.85 -2.08
N LEU A 159 -19.73 -6.54 -3.37
CA LEU A 159 -18.44 -6.26 -4.02
C LEU A 159 -17.78 -5.02 -3.44
N LYS A 160 -18.54 -3.94 -3.21
CA LYS A 160 -18.00 -2.74 -2.56
C LYS A 160 -17.58 -3.02 -1.12
N LEU A 161 -18.40 -3.73 -0.35
CA LEU A 161 -18.05 -4.15 1.01
C LEU A 161 -16.77 -4.98 1.04
N ALA A 162 -16.62 -5.94 0.11
CA ALA A 162 -15.41 -6.74 0.00
C ALA A 162 -14.15 -5.88 -0.24
N VAL A 163 -14.25 -4.86 -1.10
CA VAL A 163 -13.15 -3.90 -1.35
C VAL A 163 -12.84 -3.08 -0.11
N VAL A 164 -13.85 -2.59 0.61
CA VAL A 164 -13.67 -1.81 1.85
C VAL A 164 -13.00 -2.65 2.93
N ILE A 165 -13.45 -3.89 3.13
CA ILE A 165 -12.84 -4.83 4.10
C ILE A 165 -11.39 -5.13 3.70
N ALA A 166 -11.14 -5.39 2.41
CA ALA A 166 -9.79 -5.65 1.93
C ALA A 166 -8.85 -4.44 2.08
N ALA A 167 -9.38 -3.21 2.07
CA ALA A 167 -8.62 -1.98 2.30
C ALA A 167 -8.19 -1.77 3.77
N GLY A 168 -8.67 -2.59 4.71
CA GLY A 168 -8.14 -2.69 6.08
C GLY A 168 -9.18 -3.11 7.12
N GLU A 169 -8.75 -3.91 8.10
CA GLU A 169 -9.44 -4.10 9.38
C GLU A 169 -9.21 -2.87 10.27
N ALA A 170 -10.23 -2.43 11.01
CA ALA A 170 -10.08 -1.37 11.99
C ALA A 170 -9.18 -1.83 13.14
N GLY A 171 -7.93 -1.34 13.21
CA GLY A 171 -7.16 -1.38 14.45
C GLY A 171 -7.77 -0.42 15.49
N PRO A 172 -7.57 -0.67 16.80
CA PRO A 172 -8.14 0.17 17.86
C PRO A 172 -7.67 1.65 17.83
N ASP A 173 -6.53 1.94 17.18
CA ASP A 173 -5.99 3.29 16.98
C ASP A 173 -6.41 3.93 15.63
N ASP A 174 -7.09 3.18 14.74
CA ASP A 174 -7.38 3.57 13.35
C ASP A 174 -8.68 4.39 13.18
N ALA A 175 -9.23 4.95 14.25
CA ALA A 175 -10.44 5.79 14.17
C ALA A 175 -10.30 6.98 13.19
N THR A 176 -9.08 7.35 12.80
CA THR A 176 -8.80 8.41 11.80
C THR A 176 -8.37 7.88 10.42
N THR A 177 -8.00 6.59 10.32
CA THR A 177 -7.38 5.98 9.13
C THR A 177 -8.29 4.95 8.47
N PHE A 178 -9.23 4.40 9.24
CA PHE A 178 -10.27 3.52 8.74
C PHE A 178 -11.16 4.26 7.73
N PRO A 179 -11.58 3.61 6.63
CA PRO A 179 -12.36 4.22 5.55
C PRO A 179 -13.82 4.51 5.96
N TRP A 180 -14.04 5.32 7.01
CA TRP A 180 -15.37 5.69 7.52
C TRP A 180 -16.28 6.31 6.48
N TRP A 181 -15.69 7.06 5.54
CA TRP A 181 -16.44 7.61 4.43
C TRP A 181 -16.97 6.52 3.50
N CYS A 182 -16.23 5.41 3.30
CA CYS A 182 -16.69 4.29 2.50
C CYS A 182 -17.88 3.60 3.16
N LEU A 183 -17.85 3.42 4.50
CA LEU A 183 -19.00 2.92 5.24
C LEU A 183 -20.20 3.87 5.17
N ARG A 184 -20.00 5.19 5.17
CA ARG A 184 -21.08 6.16 5.00
C ARG A 184 -21.70 6.10 3.60
N VAL A 185 -20.88 5.94 2.56
CA VAL A 185 -21.38 5.74 1.18
C VAL A 185 -22.20 4.45 1.10
N LEU A 186 -21.70 3.36 1.68
CA LEU A 186 -22.43 2.09 1.74
C LEU A 186 -23.73 2.20 2.55
N ALA A 187 -23.72 2.93 3.67
CA ALA A 187 -24.92 3.17 4.47
C ALA A 187 -25.98 3.97 3.70
N VAL A 188 -25.57 4.95 2.88
CA VAL A 188 -26.47 5.68 1.98
C VAL A 188 -27.03 4.76 0.90
N GLU A 189 -26.30 3.77 0.40
CA GLU A 189 -26.84 2.82 -0.59
C GLU A 189 -27.79 1.80 0.03
N ILE A 190 -27.56 1.41 1.28
CA ILE A 190 -28.46 0.52 2.04
C ILE A 190 -29.80 1.21 2.39
N SER A 191 -29.78 2.53 2.63
CA SER A 191 -30.99 3.27 3.07
C SER A 191 -32.16 3.24 2.05
N PRO A 192 -31.95 3.46 0.74
CA PRO A 192 -32.97 3.27 -0.30
C PRO A 192 -33.34 1.81 -0.53
N LEU A 193 -32.40 0.88 -0.31
CA LEU A 193 -32.60 -0.57 -0.47
C LEU A 193 -33.41 -1.21 0.67
N SER A 194 -33.68 -0.49 1.77
CA SER A 194 -34.53 -0.95 2.87
C SER A 194 -35.99 -1.23 2.46
N SER A 195 -36.43 -0.72 1.31
CA SER A 195 -37.74 -1.02 0.70
C SER A 195 -37.88 -2.45 0.15
N TRP A 196 -36.78 -3.21 0.05
CA TRP A 196 -36.77 -4.62 -0.39
C TRP A 196 -36.87 -5.62 0.78
N LEU A 197 -36.77 -5.13 2.01
CA LEU A 197 -36.88 -5.93 3.24
C LEU A 197 -38.28 -5.92 3.86
N GLU A 198 -39.25 -5.24 3.25
CA GLU A 198 -40.64 -5.48 3.61
C GLU A 198 -41.12 -6.78 2.92
N PRO A 199 -41.56 -7.80 3.69
CA PRO A 199 -42.27 -8.91 3.08
C PRO A 199 -43.53 -8.32 2.44
N ARG A 200 -43.67 -8.43 1.12
CA ARG A 200 -44.95 -8.17 0.46
C ARG A 200 -45.99 -9.07 1.11
N ALA A 201 -46.90 -8.45 1.87
CA ALA A 201 -48.11 -9.09 2.40
C ALA A 201 -49.08 -9.46 1.28
#